data_AF-A0A6P0XUH5-F1
#
_entry.id   AF-A0A6P0XUH5-F1
#
_cell.length_a   1.000
_cell.length_b   1.000
_cell.length_c   1.000
_cell.angle_alpha   90.00
_cell.angle_beta   90.00
_cell.angle_gamma   90.00
#
_symmetry.space_group_name_H-M   'P 1'
#
loop_
_entity.id
_entity.type
_entity.pdbx_description
1 polymer ?
#
loop_
_entity_poly.entity_id
_entity_poly.type
_entity_poly.pdbx_seq_one_letter_code
_entity_poly.pdbx_strand_id
1 'polypeptide(L)'
;MNDSIIDSYTQLHQLGFAHSVETWIDGRLAGGLYGVSLQGLFAGESMFSLAPDTSKIALVYLVESEDQLWHILDIQHHFSEDSTGSKHLVGLTFRVKAGLWTKYFLNREGCKQGKAFYQYGILPQSILTTVMSIWQQHEGTARMLLWLLFKTKMGREQRLTVPTLMRVAYGEQKVIRASSSRDDRKRLIRTFESDLEVLNHYGLKPEFDPVTYPQEIQPMWAKLAALPDDGEEALDFWIDDGSKNTRLTDNGPRGKWNMLLNARILWFKLPEEWDKHLADFEKQKLRYSNKRKRTKKLAAICGEQIMTARKNQQLSQRQLATMLGKSQSWIRDIESGRFQLKGEDQMLLQNVLGLGG
;
A
#
# COMPACT_ATOMS: atom_id res chain seq x y z
N MET A 1 -0.60 39.85 7.44
CA MET A 1 -1.65 38.84 7.19
C MET A 1 -2.93 39.41 7.78
N ASN A 2 -4.06 39.38 7.08
CA ASN A 2 -5.34 39.90 7.62
C ASN A 2 -6.07 38.80 8.41
N ASP A 3 -7.06 39.18 9.21
CA ASP A 3 -7.76 38.25 10.11
C ASP A 3 -8.50 37.14 9.34
N SER A 4 -9.08 37.43 8.18
CA SER A 4 -9.77 36.42 7.36
C SER A 4 -8.86 35.30 6.86
N ILE A 5 -7.60 35.63 6.51
CA ILE A 5 -6.62 34.64 6.09
C ILE A 5 -6.18 33.83 7.32
N ILE A 6 -5.97 34.46 8.48
CA ILE A 6 -5.63 33.74 9.72
C ILE A 6 -6.72 32.72 10.08
N ASP A 7 -7.99 33.12 10.03
CA ASP A 7 -9.12 32.23 10.30
C ASP A 7 -9.18 31.06 9.32
N SER A 8 -8.98 31.34 8.03
CA SER A 8 -8.97 30.31 6.99
C SER A 8 -7.85 29.28 7.20
N TYR A 9 -6.63 29.74 7.49
CA TYR A 9 -5.49 28.86 7.75
C TYR A 9 -5.65 28.10 9.07
N THR A 10 -6.28 28.70 10.07
CA THR A 10 -6.60 28.03 11.34
C THR A 10 -7.61 26.92 11.13
N GLN A 11 -8.65 27.14 10.32
CA GLN A 11 -9.60 26.09 9.94
C GLN A 11 -8.92 24.98 9.13
N LEU A 12 -8.09 25.34 8.13
CA LEU A 12 -7.32 24.36 7.38
C LEU A 12 -6.38 23.56 8.28
N HIS A 13 -5.80 24.17 9.31
CA HIS A 13 -4.97 23.49 10.29
C HIS A 13 -5.77 22.49 11.12
N GLN A 14 -6.95 22.89 11.62
CA GLN A 14 -7.86 22.02 12.35
C GLN A 14 -8.34 20.83 11.50
N LEU A 15 -8.54 21.04 10.20
CA LEU A 15 -8.91 20.01 9.24
C LEU A 15 -7.72 19.13 8.80
N GLY A 16 -6.48 19.48 9.20
CA GLY A 16 -5.27 18.72 8.89
C GLY A 16 -4.66 19.00 7.51
N PHE A 17 -5.04 20.10 6.87
CA PHE A 17 -4.49 20.54 5.58
C PHE A 17 -3.36 21.56 5.73
N ALA A 18 -3.42 22.45 6.73
CA ALA A 18 -2.35 23.41 6.99
C ALA A 18 -1.45 22.92 8.13
N HIS A 19 -0.14 23.07 7.99
CA HIS A 19 0.82 22.70 9.02
C HIS A 19 1.85 23.81 9.22
N SER A 20 2.32 23.95 10.45
CA SER A 20 3.50 24.73 10.80
C SER A 20 4.67 23.82 11.16
N VAL A 21 5.88 24.25 10.81
CA VAL A 21 7.13 23.69 11.33
C VAL A 21 7.86 24.80 12.07
N GLU A 22 8.19 24.55 13.32
CA GLU A 22 8.71 25.56 14.23
C GLU A 22 10.14 25.18 14.67
N THR A 23 11.01 26.18 14.70
CA THR A 23 12.38 26.06 15.22
C THR A 23 12.46 26.80 16.54
N TRP A 24 12.88 26.09 17.59
CA TRP A 24 12.98 26.61 18.95
C TRP A 24 14.44 26.61 19.41
N ILE A 25 14.91 27.71 20.00
CA ILE A 25 16.24 27.86 20.61
C ILE A 25 16.05 28.30 22.05
N ASP A 26 16.60 27.55 23.01
CA ASP A 26 16.53 27.85 24.45
C ASP A 26 15.09 28.11 24.96
N GLY A 27 14.13 27.33 24.45
CA GLY A 27 12.72 27.45 24.81
C GLY A 27 11.99 28.65 24.19
N ARG A 28 12.64 29.38 23.27
CA ARG A 28 12.04 30.50 22.54
C ARG A 28 11.84 30.14 21.07
N LEU A 29 10.68 30.52 20.52
CA LEU A 29 10.40 30.38 19.10
C LEU A 29 11.41 31.25 18.33
N ALA A 30 12.26 30.61 17.54
CA ALA A 30 13.38 31.25 16.86
C ALA A 30 13.14 31.36 15.35
N GLY A 31 12.23 30.57 14.78
CA GLY A 31 11.81 30.67 13.38
C GLY A 31 10.78 29.60 13.03
N GLY A 32 10.31 29.61 11.80
CA GLY A 32 9.38 28.59 11.32
C GLY A 32 8.80 28.89 9.95
N LEU A 33 7.93 28.01 9.52
CA LEU A 33 7.16 28.15 8.28
C LEU A 33 5.78 27.55 8.48
N TYR A 34 4.81 28.03 7.72
CA TYR A 34 3.52 27.38 7.59
C TYR A 34 3.12 27.28 6.12
N GLY A 35 2.23 26.36 5.84
CA GLY A 35 1.76 26.11 4.50
C GLY A 35 0.71 25.02 4.45
N VAL A 36 0.17 24.80 3.26
CA VAL A 36 -0.80 23.73 3.01
C VAL A 36 -0.04 22.48 2.56
N SER A 37 -0.25 21.37 3.25
CA SER A 37 0.26 20.06 2.82
C SER A 37 -0.82 19.27 2.09
N LEU A 38 -0.40 18.73 0.97
CA LEU A 38 -1.11 17.72 0.18
C LEU A 38 -0.09 16.63 -0.13
N GLN A 39 0.18 15.75 0.84
CA GLN A 39 0.88 14.45 0.70
C GLN A 39 1.78 14.31 -0.54
N GLY A 40 3.08 14.54 -0.36
CA GLY A 40 4.01 14.63 -1.47
C GLY A 40 4.23 16.06 -1.97
N LEU A 41 3.37 16.99 -1.57
CA LEU A 41 3.48 18.42 -1.83
C LEU A 41 3.26 19.21 -0.54
N PHE A 42 4.11 20.21 -0.34
CA PHE A 42 3.90 21.24 0.66
C PHE A 42 3.99 22.59 -0.02
N ALA A 43 2.87 23.30 -0.11
CA ALA A 43 2.83 24.68 -0.58
C ALA A 43 3.17 25.58 0.61
N GLY A 44 4.44 25.98 0.70
CA GLY A 44 4.90 26.93 1.71
C GLY A 44 4.34 28.32 1.44
N GLU A 45 3.56 28.84 2.37
CA GLU A 45 2.85 30.12 2.22
C GLU A 45 3.70 31.27 2.73
N SER A 46 4.33 31.08 3.90
CA SER A 46 5.28 32.05 4.42
C SER A 46 6.24 31.38 5.41
N MET A 47 7.38 32.02 5.59
CA MET A 47 8.41 31.63 6.53
C MET A 47 8.81 32.86 7.37
N PHE A 48 9.27 32.65 8.60
CA PHE A 48 9.83 33.71 9.43
C PHE A 48 11.07 33.21 10.16
N SER A 49 12.00 34.12 10.44
CA SER A 49 13.25 33.85 11.14
C SER A 49 13.49 34.97 12.15
N LEU A 50 13.60 34.62 13.42
CA LEU A 50 13.96 35.53 14.53
C LEU A 50 15.43 35.38 14.93
N ALA A 51 16.10 34.32 14.43
CA ALA A 51 17.54 34.14 14.46
C ALA A 51 18.07 33.69 13.07
N PRO A 52 19.38 33.80 12.80
CA PRO A 52 19.96 33.38 11.53
C PRO A 52 19.62 31.94 11.16
N ASP A 53 19.26 31.71 9.90
CA ASP A 53 19.00 30.39 9.28
C ASP A 53 17.91 29.50 9.91
N THR A 54 17.22 29.92 10.97
CA THR A 54 16.20 29.09 11.63
C THR A 54 15.03 28.71 10.73
N SER A 55 14.62 29.58 9.80
CA SER A 55 13.59 29.24 8.83
C SER A 55 14.06 28.17 7.83
N LYS A 56 15.36 28.14 7.49
CA LYS A 56 15.96 27.11 6.62
C LYS A 56 16.05 25.76 7.34
N ILE A 57 16.32 25.75 8.65
CA ILE A 57 16.28 24.54 9.47
C ILE A 57 14.89 23.91 9.43
N ALA A 58 13.83 24.71 9.61
CA ALA A 58 12.45 24.26 9.49
C ALA A 58 12.15 23.67 8.09
N LEU A 59 12.67 24.28 7.03
CA LEU A 59 12.51 23.79 5.66
C LEU A 59 13.25 22.47 5.39
N VAL A 60 14.49 22.33 5.87
CA VAL A 60 15.26 21.08 5.74
C VAL A 60 14.53 19.93 6.43
N TYR A 61 14.04 20.16 7.66
CA TYR A 61 13.25 19.17 8.40
C TYR A 61 11.96 18.75 7.69
N LEU A 62 11.32 19.69 6.99
CA LEU A 62 10.12 19.41 6.20
C LEU A 62 10.44 18.52 4.98
N VAL A 63 11.58 18.76 4.31
CA VAL A 63 11.97 18.03 3.09
C VAL A 63 12.48 16.60 3.39
N GLU A 64 13.03 16.36 4.58
CA GLU A 64 13.57 15.05 4.98
C GLU A 64 12.51 14.00 5.37
N SER A 65 11.20 14.29 5.27
CA SER A 65 10.15 13.34 5.66
C SER A 65 10.01 12.18 4.66
N GLU A 66 10.63 11.02 4.95
CA GLU A 66 10.56 9.79 4.13
C GLU A 66 9.21 9.06 4.16
N ASP A 67 8.28 9.49 5.02
CA ASP A 67 7.07 8.72 5.32
C ASP A 67 5.93 8.93 4.32
N GLN A 68 5.98 9.90 3.39
CA GLN A 68 4.82 10.27 2.54
C GLN A 68 4.16 9.09 1.80
N LEU A 69 2.82 9.11 1.69
CA LEU A 69 2.06 8.08 0.97
C LEU A 69 2.43 8.03 -0.51
N TRP A 70 2.63 9.20 -1.11
CA TRP A 70 3.04 9.40 -2.50
C TRP A 70 3.95 10.62 -2.59
N HIS A 71 4.79 10.66 -3.61
CA HIS A 71 5.56 11.83 -3.99
C HIS A 71 5.02 12.36 -5.31
N ILE A 72 4.74 13.65 -5.39
CA ILE A 72 4.42 14.28 -6.67
C ILE A 72 5.74 14.45 -7.42
N LEU A 73 5.82 13.82 -8.59
CA LEU A 73 6.97 13.88 -9.48
C LEU A 73 6.86 15.03 -10.49
N ASP A 74 5.64 15.34 -10.93
CA ASP A 74 5.38 16.34 -11.97
C ASP A 74 3.95 16.88 -11.83
N ILE A 75 3.77 18.17 -12.12
CA ILE A 75 2.48 18.85 -12.19
C ILE A 75 2.37 19.54 -13.54
N GLN A 76 1.45 19.07 -14.37
CA GLN A 76 1.18 19.64 -15.69
C GLN A 76 -0.09 20.47 -15.63
N HIS A 77 0.02 21.72 -16.07
CA HIS A 77 -1.07 22.69 -16.10
C HIS A 77 -1.67 22.71 -17.51
N HIS A 78 -2.97 22.46 -17.62
CA HIS A 78 -3.70 22.52 -18.87
C HIS A 78 -4.46 23.84 -18.94
N PHE A 79 -4.12 24.67 -19.91
CA PHE A 79 -4.77 25.96 -20.13
C PHE A 79 -5.62 25.94 -21.39
N SER A 80 -6.77 26.59 -21.34
CA SER A 80 -7.58 26.92 -22.52
C SER A 80 -7.55 28.43 -22.72
N GLU A 81 -7.49 28.86 -23.97
CA GLU A 81 -7.54 30.27 -24.33
C GLU A 81 -8.96 30.61 -24.80
N ASP A 82 -9.53 31.68 -24.27
CA ASP A 82 -10.83 32.17 -24.75
C ASP A 82 -10.68 33.04 -26.01
N SER A 83 -11.82 33.47 -26.58
CA SER A 83 -11.85 34.33 -27.76
C SER A 83 -11.22 35.71 -27.54
N THR A 84 -10.87 36.07 -26.30
CA THR A 84 -10.20 37.33 -25.96
C THR A 84 -8.68 37.18 -25.77
N GLY A 85 -8.15 35.95 -25.92
CA GLY A 85 -6.72 35.66 -25.71
C GLY A 85 -6.36 35.40 -24.24
N SER A 86 -7.35 35.33 -23.35
CA SER A 86 -7.12 35.08 -21.92
C SER A 86 -6.96 33.57 -21.68
N LYS A 87 -5.84 33.18 -21.06
CA LYS A 87 -5.57 31.78 -20.70
C LYS A 87 -6.18 31.44 -19.35
N HIS A 88 -7.11 30.49 -19.36
CA HIS A 88 -7.78 29.94 -18.19
C HIS A 88 -7.25 28.54 -17.88
N LEU A 89 -6.89 28.28 -16.63
CA LEU A 89 -6.51 26.94 -16.19
C LEU A 89 -7.76 26.04 -16.23
N VAL A 90 -7.76 25.02 -17.09
CA VAL A 90 -8.89 24.09 -17.27
C VAL A 90 -8.64 22.72 -16.67
N GLY A 91 -7.41 22.41 -16.28
CA GLY A 91 -7.10 21.16 -15.62
C GLY A 91 -5.68 21.06 -15.09
N LEU A 92 -5.48 20.10 -14.19
CA LEU A 92 -4.18 19.72 -13.64
C LEU A 92 -3.98 18.23 -13.86
N THR A 93 -2.77 17.83 -14.24
CA THR A 93 -2.35 16.42 -14.27
C THR A 93 -1.17 16.23 -13.34
N PHE A 94 -1.29 15.30 -12.41
CA PHE A 94 -0.24 14.95 -11.46
C PHE A 94 0.41 13.64 -11.88
N ARG A 95 1.75 13.61 -11.97
CA ARG A 95 2.50 12.35 -11.97
C ARG A 95 2.93 12.07 -10.55
N VAL A 96 2.54 10.92 -10.02
CA VAL A 96 2.89 10.54 -8.65
C VAL A 96 3.73 9.26 -8.62
N LYS A 97 4.62 9.17 -7.64
CA LYS A 97 5.35 7.96 -7.27
C LYS A 97 4.83 7.50 -5.92
N ALA A 98 4.47 6.23 -5.79
CA ALA A 98 4.11 5.71 -4.48
C ALA A 98 5.32 5.75 -3.53
N GLY A 99 5.08 6.06 -2.26
CA GLY A 99 6.13 6.20 -1.25
C GLY A 99 6.92 4.91 -0.97
N LEU A 100 8.01 5.03 -0.20
CA LEU A 100 8.92 3.92 0.12
C LEU A 100 8.24 2.74 0.81
N TRP A 101 7.13 2.97 1.51
CA TRP A 101 6.30 1.95 2.14
C TRP A 101 5.77 0.89 1.15
N THR A 102 5.64 1.23 -0.14
CA THR A 102 5.21 0.26 -1.15
C THR A 102 6.22 -0.84 -1.45
N LYS A 103 7.48 -0.71 -1.00
CA LYS A 103 8.50 -1.76 -1.15
C LYS A 103 8.10 -3.11 -0.54
N TYR A 104 7.15 -3.12 0.39
CA TYR A 104 6.66 -4.33 1.05
C TYR A 104 5.65 -5.12 0.18
N PHE A 105 5.06 -4.52 -0.87
CA PHE A 105 4.01 -5.18 -1.69
C PHE A 105 3.95 -4.79 -3.18
N LEU A 106 4.72 -3.82 -3.63
CA LEU A 106 4.95 -3.48 -5.04
C LEU A 106 6.44 -3.61 -5.41
N ASN A 107 7.10 -4.64 -4.87
CA ASN A 107 8.52 -4.89 -5.12
C ASN A 107 8.72 -6.23 -5.85
N ARG A 108 8.88 -6.12 -7.18
CA ARG A 108 9.06 -7.28 -8.08
C ARG A 108 10.32 -8.08 -7.73
N GLU A 109 11.37 -7.42 -7.28
CA GLU A 109 12.66 -8.04 -6.95
C GLU A 109 12.60 -8.73 -5.59
N GLY A 110 12.00 -8.07 -4.60
CA GLY A 110 11.69 -8.64 -3.30
C GLY A 110 10.74 -9.85 -3.40
N CYS A 111 9.79 -9.84 -4.34
CA CYS A 111 8.94 -10.99 -4.62
C CYS A 111 9.70 -12.20 -5.16
N LYS A 112 10.71 -12.00 -6.01
CA LYS A 112 11.59 -13.09 -6.46
C LYS A 112 12.41 -13.70 -5.31
N GLN A 113 12.66 -12.92 -4.26
CA GLN A 113 13.41 -13.32 -3.07
C GLN A 113 12.51 -13.77 -1.90
N GLY A 114 11.19 -13.80 -2.07
CA GLY A 114 10.23 -14.14 -1.00
C GLY A 114 10.10 -13.09 0.12
N LYS A 115 10.65 -11.87 -0.07
CA LYS A 115 10.71 -10.80 0.94
C LYS A 115 9.63 -9.73 0.81
N ALA A 116 8.95 -9.66 -0.33
CA ALA A 116 7.90 -8.68 -0.62
C ALA A 116 6.87 -9.24 -1.59
N PHE A 117 5.69 -8.62 -1.70
CA PHE A 117 4.70 -9.01 -2.69
C PHE A 117 4.84 -8.19 -3.99
N TYR A 118 4.33 -8.71 -5.11
CA TYR A 118 4.18 -7.97 -6.37
C TYR A 118 2.98 -8.51 -7.14
N GLN A 119 1.88 -7.76 -7.20
CA GLN A 119 0.68 -8.17 -7.94
C GLN A 119 -0.04 -6.96 -8.56
N TYR A 120 -0.44 -7.09 -9.82
CA TYR A 120 -1.40 -6.17 -10.45
C TYR A 120 -2.81 -6.47 -9.95
N GLY A 121 -3.53 -5.44 -9.51
CA GLY A 121 -4.88 -5.58 -8.97
C GLY A 121 -5.79 -4.42 -9.34
N ILE A 122 -7.08 -4.71 -9.43
CA ILE A 122 -8.14 -3.70 -9.47
C ILE A 122 -8.44 -3.31 -8.01
N LEU A 123 -8.50 -2.01 -7.75
CA LEU A 123 -8.92 -1.42 -6.48
C LEU A 123 -10.39 -1.00 -6.63
N PRO A 124 -11.32 -1.49 -5.80
CA PRO A 124 -12.70 -1.04 -5.82
C PRO A 124 -12.78 0.48 -5.58
N GLN A 125 -13.73 1.15 -6.22
CA GLN A 125 -13.89 2.60 -6.08
C GLN A 125 -14.21 3.01 -4.64
N SER A 126 -15.06 2.26 -3.93
CA SER A 126 -15.38 2.53 -2.52
C SER A 126 -14.15 2.56 -1.62
N ILE A 127 -13.22 1.62 -1.85
CA ILE A 127 -11.94 1.55 -1.16
C ILE A 127 -11.06 2.75 -1.48
N LEU A 128 -10.97 3.12 -2.76
CA LEU A 128 -10.23 4.30 -3.16
C LEU A 128 -10.82 5.55 -2.49
N THR A 129 -12.14 5.68 -2.45
CA THR A 129 -12.84 6.77 -1.75
C THR A 129 -12.50 6.79 -0.26
N THR A 130 -12.52 5.63 0.42
CA THR A 130 -12.11 5.52 1.83
C THR A 130 -10.67 5.93 2.04
N VAL A 131 -9.74 5.44 1.22
CA VAL A 131 -8.34 5.87 1.29
C VAL A 131 -8.24 7.37 1.11
N MET A 132 -8.91 7.92 0.10
CA MET A 132 -8.91 9.36 -0.20
C MET A 132 -9.61 10.22 0.86
N SER A 133 -10.45 9.65 1.73
CA SER A 133 -11.06 10.40 2.84
C SER A 133 -10.16 10.43 4.08
N ILE A 134 -9.30 9.43 4.28
CA ILE A 134 -8.50 9.29 5.51
C ILE A 134 -7.02 9.57 5.34
N TRP A 135 -6.51 9.52 4.12
CA TRP A 135 -5.07 9.50 3.82
C TRP A 135 -4.25 10.67 4.38
N GLN A 136 -4.86 11.82 4.68
CA GLN A 136 -4.16 12.97 5.26
C GLN A 136 -4.04 12.88 6.78
N GLN A 137 -5.09 12.40 7.46
CA GLN A 137 -5.15 12.36 8.92
C GLN A 137 -4.67 11.02 9.49
N HIS A 138 -4.88 9.94 8.74
CA HIS A 138 -4.61 8.56 9.14
C HIS A 138 -3.80 7.83 8.05
N GLU A 139 -2.59 8.31 7.82
CA GLU A 139 -1.71 7.75 6.81
C GLU A 139 -1.41 6.26 7.06
N GLY A 140 -1.22 5.89 8.33
CA GLY A 140 -0.97 4.50 8.72
C GLY A 140 -2.14 3.60 8.35
N THR A 141 -3.37 4.04 8.63
CA THR A 141 -4.61 3.36 8.19
C THR A 141 -4.64 3.21 6.68
N ALA A 142 -4.39 4.27 5.91
CA ALA A 142 -4.38 4.21 4.45
C ALA A 142 -3.36 3.19 3.92
N ARG A 143 -2.13 3.18 4.45
CA ARG A 143 -1.09 2.22 4.07
C ARG A 143 -1.46 0.78 4.43
N MET A 144 -1.97 0.56 5.66
CA MET A 144 -2.42 -0.74 6.11
C MET A 144 -3.58 -1.27 5.26
N LEU A 145 -4.56 -0.41 4.95
CA LEU A 145 -5.73 -0.75 4.16
C LEU A 145 -5.33 -1.16 2.74
N LEU A 146 -4.50 -0.36 2.06
CA LEU A 146 -3.96 -0.71 0.75
C LEU A 146 -3.19 -2.03 0.80
N TRP A 147 -2.32 -2.22 1.79
CA TRP A 147 -1.53 -3.45 1.94
C TRP A 147 -2.39 -4.70 2.21
N LEU A 148 -3.36 -4.60 3.13
CA LEU A 148 -4.26 -5.70 3.47
C LEU A 148 -5.07 -6.16 2.27
N LEU A 149 -5.43 -5.28 1.33
CA LEU A 149 -6.13 -5.67 0.10
C LEU A 149 -5.30 -6.49 -0.87
N PHE A 150 -3.99 -6.23 -0.94
CA PHE A 150 -3.09 -7.10 -1.68
C PHE A 150 -2.93 -8.45 -0.97
N LYS A 151 -2.97 -8.43 0.36
CA LYS A 151 -2.76 -9.62 1.19
C LYS A 151 -3.98 -10.55 1.23
N THR A 152 -5.20 -10.04 1.32
CA THR A 152 -6.45 -10.83 1.36
C THR A 152 -6.68 -11.65 0.08
N LYS A 153 -6.12 -11.22 -1.05
CA LYS A 153 -6.09 -11.98 -2.32
C LYS A 153 -5.22 -13.24 -2.27
N MET A 154 -4.55 -13.51 -1.15
CA MET A 154 -3.75 -14.73 -0.90
C MET A 154 -4.37 -15.68 0.13
N GLY A 155 -5.55 -15.35 0.68
CA GLY A 155 -6.28 -16.17 1.65
C GLY A 155 -6.92 -15.33 2.76
N ARG A 156 -8.09 -15.77 3.24
CA ARG A 156 -8.92 -15.03 4.23
C ARG A 156 -8.37 -15.06 5.66
N GLU A 157 -7.69 -16.14 6.05
CA GLU A 157 -7.10 -16.29 7.39
C GLU A 157 -5.59 -16.14 7.34
N GLN A 158 -5.10 -14.91 7.54
CA GLN A 158 -3.67 -14.64 7.56
C GLN A 158 -3.25 -13.98 8.86
N ARG A 159 -2.53 -14.75 9.67
CA ARG A 159 -1.92 -14.26 10.91
C ARG A 159 -0.84 -13.24 10.58
N LEU A 160 -0.96 -12.06 11.18
CA LEU A 160 -0.06 -10.94 11.03
C LEU A 160 0.63 -10.66 12.35
N THR A 161 1.93 -10.35 12.32
CA THR A 161 2.59 -9.81 13.51
C THR A 161 2.37 -8.30 13.54
N VAL A 162 2.13 -7.76 14.73
CA VAL A 162 2.01 -6.31 14.97
C VAL A 162 3.24 -5.53 14.46
N PRO A 163 4.50 -5.98 14.64
CA PRO A 163 5.67 -5.32 14.03
C PRO A 163 5.59 -5.20 12.51
N THR A 164 5.09 -6.23 11.82
CA THR A 164 4.96 -6.18 10.37
C THR A 164 3.96 -5.11 9.97
N LEU A 165 2.84 -5.04 10.68
CA LEU A 165 1.80 -4.06 10.42
C LEU A 165 2.30 -2.63 10.71
N MET A 166 3.04 -2.42 11.81
CA MET A 166 3.67 -1.15 12.13
C MET A 166 4.71 -0.72 11.07
N ARG A 167 5.53 -1.65 10.56
CA ARG A 167 6.50 -1.34 9.49
C ARG A 167 5.82 -0.96 8.18
N VAL A 168 4.68 -1.59 7.86
CA VAL A 168 3.87 -1.22 6.69
C VAL A 168 3.26 0.17 6.89
N ALA A 169 2.73 0.45 8.08
CA ALA A 169 2.07 1.71 8.39
C ALA A 169 3.02 2.91 8.52
N TYR A 170 4.23 2.70 9.06
CA TYR A 170 5.10 3.77 9.55
C TYR A 170 6.56 3.66 9.12
N GLY A 171 6.93 2.61 8.39
CA GLY A 171 8.31 2.38 7.97
C GLY A 171 9.23 1.80 9.06
N GLU A 172 10.34 1.20 8.61
CA GLU A 172 11.31 0.53 9.49
C GLU A 172 11.97 1.50 10.48
N GLN A 173 12.37 2.68 10.01
CA GLN A 173 13.15 3.63 10.81
C GLN A 173 12.36 4.18 12.00
N LYS A 174 11.05 4.38 11.84
CA LYS A 174 10.18 4.86 12.93
C LYS A 174 9.98 3.79 14.00
N VAL A 175 9.86 2.53 13.60
CA VAL A 175 9.78 1.39 14.51
C VAL A 175 11.10 1.18 15.26
N ILE A 176 12.25 1.35 14.59
CA ILE A 176 13.58 1.28 15.22
C ILE A 176 13.74 2.43 16.25
N ARG A 177 13.43 3.67 15.88
CA ARG A 177 13.49 4.83 16.79
C ARG A 177 12.61 4.62 18.04
N ALA A 178 11.39 4.12 17.87
CA ALA A 178 10.49 3.77 18.98
C ALA A 178 11.02 2.65 19.90
N SER A 179 11.93 1.81 19.39
CA SER A 179 12.60 0.81 20.24
C SER A 179 13.63 1.47 21.16
N SER A 180 14.33 2.50 20.68
CA SER A 180 15.41 3.20 21.41
C SER A 180 14.92 4.36 22.29
N SER A 181 13.84 5.05 21.90
CA SER A 181 13.35 6.27 22.55
C SER A 181 11.99 6.06 23.20
N ARG A 182 11.85 6.44 24.48
CA ARG A 182 10.61 6.27 25.25
C ARG A 182 9.47 7.13 24.70
N ASP A 183 9.75 8.35 24.26
CA ASP A 183 8.71 9.27 23.80
C ASP A 183 8.25 8.91 22.39
N ASP A 184 9.17 8.51 21.51
CA ASP A 184 8.82 7.97 20.19
C ASP A 184 7.99 6.70 20.31
N ARG A 185 8.31 5.83 21.27
CA ARG A 185 7.52 4.64 21.60
C ARG A 185 6.09 4.97 21.98
N LYS A 186 5.91 5.89 22.92
CA LYS A 186 4.56 6.30 23.37
C LYS A 186 3.76 6.90 22.22
N ARG A 187 4.38 7.77 21.42
CA ARG A 187 3.75 8.40 20.26
C ARG A 187 3.33 7.34 19.24
N LEU A 188 4.23 6.41 18.89
CA LEU A 188 3.96 5.37 17.90
C LEU A 188 2.85 4.41 18.35
N ILE A 189 2.84 3.98 19.62
CA ILE A 189 1.75 3.15 20.15
C ILE A 189 0.41 3.88 20.02
N ARG A 190 0.34 5.15 20.46
CA ARG A 190 -0.90 5.93 20.38
C ARG A 190 -1.40 6.09 18.93
N THR A 191 -0.50 6.42 18.01
CA THR A 191 -0.85 6.51 16.58
C THR A 191 -1.30 5.17 16.02
N PHE A 192 -0.63 4.07 16.37
CA PHE A 192 -1.00 2.72 15.93
C PHE A 192 -2.37 2.29 16.41
N GLU A 193 -2.69 2.52 17.68
CA GLU A 193 -3.99 2.17 18.24
C GLU A 193 -5.13 2.98 17.64
N SER A 194 -4.88 4.28 17.39
CA SER A 194 -5.82 5.16 16.70
C SER A 194 -6.01 4.74 15.24
N ASP A 195 -4.95 4.42 14.51
CA ASP A 195 -5.08 4.00 13.11
C ASP A 195 -5.78 2.63 12.97
N LEU A 196 -5.63 1.73 13.95
CA LEU A 196 -6.41 0.49 14.03
C LEU A 196 -7.89 0.75 14.30
N GLU A 197 -8.21 1.76 15.12
CA GLU A 197 -9.60 2.18 15.37
C GLU A 197 -10.28 2.65 14.08
N VAL A 198 -9.56 3.47 13.29
CA VAL A 198 -10.07 3.95 12.01
C VAL A 198 -10.24 2.79 11.02
N LEU A 199 -9.30 1.82 10.97
CA LEU A 199 -9.51 0.60 10.19
C LEU A 199 -10.80 -0.12 10.58
N ASN A 200 -11.03 -0.28 11.89
CA ASN A 200 -12.24 -0.92 12.42
C ASN A 200 -13.51 -0.13 12.06
N HIS A 201 -13.47 1.20 12.12
CA HIS A 201 -14.58 2.07 11.74
C HIS A 201 -14.98 1.90 10.27
N TYR A 202 -14.01 1.76 9.36
CA TYR A 202 -14.25 1.46 7.95
C TYR A 202 -14.51 -0.04 7.67
N GLY A 203 -14.76 -0.83 8.72
CA GLY A 203 -15.22 -2.21 8.64
C GLY A 203 -14.13 -3.26 8.46
N LEU A 204 -12.84 -2.89 8.49
CA LEU A 204 -11.74 -3.85 8.64
C LEU A 204 -11.55 -4.16 10.12
N LYS A 205 -12.35 -5.08 10.67
CA LYS A 205 -12.30 -5.40 12.10
C LYS A 205 -11.17 -6.39 12.39
N PRO A 206 -10.15 -6.03 13.18
CA PRO A 206 -9.08 -6.97 13.53
C PRO A 206 -9.57 -8.01 14.54
N GLU A 207 -9.21 -9.27 14.32
CA GLU A 207 -9.34 -10.33 15.31
C GLU A 207 -8.00 -10.49 16.03
N PHE A 208 -7.92 -10.08 17.30
CA PHE A 208 -6.68 -10.14 18.08
C PHE A 208 -6.40 -11.58 18.55
N ASP A 209 -5.14 -12.02 18.47
CA ASP A 209 -4.76 -13.34 18.99
C ASP A 209 -4.81 -13.31 20.52
N PRO A 210 -5.69 -14.09 21.19
CA PRO A 210 -5.87 -14.00 22.64
C PRO A 210 -4.61 -14.41 23.42
N VAL A 211 -3.69 -15.18 22.81
CA VAL A 211 -2.46 -15.65 23.46
C VAL A 211 -1.36 -14.60 23.38
N THR A 212 -1.17 -14.01 22.20
CA THR A 212 -0.05 -13.08 21.96
C THR A 212 -0.45 -11.60 22.03
N TYR A 213 -1.75 -11.31 21.91
CA TYR A 213 -2.36 -9.99 21.97
C TYR A 213 -3.52 -9.96 22.98
N PRO A 214 -3.25 -10.22 24.28
CA PRO A 214 -4.28 -10.29 25.31
C PRO A 214 -4.87 -8.90 25.62
N GLN A 215 -6.02 -8.89 26.31
CA GLN A 215 -6.87 -7.71 26.50
C GLN A 215 -6.13 -6.54 27.16
N GLU A 216 -5.14 -6.79 28.02
CA GLU A 216 -4.42 -5.75 28.77
C GLU A 216 -3.56 -4.86 27.87
N ILE A 217 -3.14 -5.36 26.72
CA ILE A 217 -2.36 -4.59 25.74
C ILE A 217 -3.19 -4.13 24.54
N GLN A 218 -4.46 -4.53 24.43
CA GLN A 218 -5.37 -4.11 23.36
C GLN A 218 -5.71 -2.61 23.45
N PRO A 219 -6.08 -1.98 22.31
CA PRO A 219 -6.57 -0.61 22.30
C PRO A 219 -7.81 -0.42 23.18
N MET A 220 -8.02 0.79 23.70
CA MET A 220 -9.20 1.09 24.52
C MET A 220 -10.52 0.82 23.80
N TRP A 221 -10.64 1.22 22.53
CA TRP A 221 -11.85 0.99 21.74
C TRP A 221 -12.20 -0.50 21.60
N ALA A 222 -11.18 -1.39 21.54
CA ALA A 222 -11.40 -2.82 21.42
C ALA A 222 -11.87 -3.42 22.75
N LYS A 223 -11.29 -2.94 23.86
CA LYS A 223 -11.69 -3.30 25.22
C LYS A 223 -13.14 -2.89 25.52
N LEU A 224 -13.54 -1.70 25.08
CA LEU A 224 -14.89 -1.17 25.27
C LEU A 224 -15.94 -1.88 24.40
N ALA A 225 -15.55 -2.41 23.24
CA ALA A 225 -16.46 -3.17 22.37
C ALA A 225 -16.91 -4.52 22.99
N ALA A 226 -16.26 -4.97 24.07
CA ALA A 226 -16.65 -6.15 24.84
C ALA A 226 -17.63 -5.83 25.99
N LEU A 227 -18.03 -4.56 26.16
CA LEU A 227 -19.04 -4.18 27.14
C LEU A 227 -20.42 -4.74 26.73
N PRO A 228 -21.24 -5.18 27.69
CA PRO A 228 -22.64 -5.52 27.43
C PRO A 228 -23.40 -4.31 26.88
N ASP A 229 -24.28 -4.56 25.90
CA ASP A 229 -25.20 -3.52 25.39
C ASP A 229 -26.35 -3.23 26.37
N ASP A 230 -26.62 -4.16 27.30
CA ASP A 230 -27.64 -4.00 28.35
C ASP A 230 -27.14 -3.12 29.50
N GLY A 231 -28.00 -2.22 29.98
CA GLY A 231 -27.65 -1.21 30.98
C GLY A 231 -27.41 -1.78 32.38
N GLU A 232 -28.12 -2.84 32.78
CA GLU A 232 -27.92 -3.49 34.07
C GLU A 232 -26.64 -4.34 34.03
N GLU A 233 -26.42 -5.10 32.96
CA GLU A 233 -25.19 -5.88 32.78
C GLU A 233 -23.94 -4.98 32.66
N ALA A 234 -24.04 -3.83 31.99
CA ALA A 234 -22.97 -2.86 31.92
C ALA A 234 -22.67 -2.22 33.28
N LEU A 235 -23.68 -1.97 34.11
CA LEU A 235 -23.50 -1.45 35.46
C LEU A 235 -22.76 -2.46 36.35
N ASP A 236 -23.17 -3.72 36.30
CA ASP A 236 -22.50 -4.82 37.01
C ASP A 236 -21.05 -4.99 36.55
N PHE A 237 -20.79 -4.87 35.24
CA PHE A 237 -19.43 -4.85 34.70
C PHE A 237 -18.57 -3.75 35.33
N TRP A 238 -19.07 -2.51 35.42
CA TRP A 238 -18.29 -1.39 35.97
C TRP A 238 -18.08 -1.50 37.48
N ILE A 239 -19.03 -2.08 38.22
CA ILE A 239 -18.87 -2.40 39.65
C ILE A 239 -17.74 -3.42 39.83
N ASP A 240 -17.75 -4.48 39.04
CA ASP A 240 -16.70 -5.51 39.05
C ASP A 240 -15.33 -4.92 38.64
N ASP A 241 -15.27 -4.15 37.54
CA ASP A 241 -14.03 -3.49 37.08
C ASP A 241 -13.44 -2.54 38.14
N GLY A 242 -14.29 -1.74 38.79
CA GLY A 242 -13.87 -0.82 39.84
C GLY A 242 -13.28 -1.51 41.08
N SER A 243 -13.65 -2.77 41.30
CA SER A 243 -13.20 -3.61 42.43
C SER A 243 -11.89 -4.37 42.16
N LYS A 244 -11.44 -4.43 40.90
CA LYS A 244 -10.19 -5.11 40.50
C LYS A 244 -8.95 -4.27 40.80
N ASN A 245 -7.82 -4.96 41.00
CA ASN A 245 -6.49 -4.34 41.12
C ASN A 245 -5.99 -3.70 39.82
N THR A 246 -6.57 -4.06 38.69
CA THR A 246 -6.29 -3.50 37.36
C THR A 246 -7.61 -3.22 36.66
N ARG A 247 -7.87 -1.97 36.34
CA ARG A 247 -9.10 -1.48 35.72
C ARG A 247 -8.98 -1.47 34.20
N LEU A 248 -10.12 -1.51 33.51
CA LEU A 248 -10.19 -1.41 32.06
C LEU A 248 -9.51 -0.13 31.53
N THR A 249 -9.65 0.96 32.29
CA THR A 249 -9.17 2.32 31.99
C THR A 249 -7.73 2.59 32.45
N ASP A 250 -7.08 1.63 33.10
CA ASP A 250 -5.69 1.81 33.54
C ASP A 250 -4.73 1.95 32.35
N ASN A 251 -3.60 2.60 32.63
CA ASN A 251 -2.49 2.67 31.68
C ASN A 251 -2.00 1.25 31.34
N GLY A 252 -1.62 1.04 30.08
CA GLY A 252 -1.11 -0.25 29.62
C GLY A 252 0.07 -0.77 30.45
N PRO A 253 0.26 -2.10 30.53
CA PRO A 253 1.22 -2.71 31.45
C PRO A 253 2.67 -2.30 31.16
N ARG A 254 3.53 -2.40 32.18
CA ARG A 254 4.98 -2.27 31.98
C ARG A 254 5.44 -3.30 30.95
N GLY A 255 6.19 -2.85 29.96
CA GLY A 255 6.63 -3.73 28.87
C GLY A 255 5.61 -3.93 27.75
N LYS A 256 4.47 -3.20 27.73
CA LYS A 256 3.47 -3.24 26.63
C LYS A 256 4.09 -3.22 25.24
N TRP A 257 5.13 -2.42 25.02
CA TRP A 257 5.86 -2.40 23.74
C TRP A 257 6.46 -3.76 23.35
N ASN A 258 7.15 -4.44 24.27
CA ASN A 258 7.74 -5.75 23.98
C ASN A 258 6.65 -6.80 23.75
N MET A 259 5.53 -6.71 24.47
CA MET A 259 4.38 -7.58 24.24
C MET A 259 3.76 -7.33 22.86
N LEU A 260 3.55 -6.07 22.48
CA LEU A 260 3.10 -5.68 21.14
C LEU A 260 4.06 -6.15 20.05
N LEU A 261 5.37 -6.12 20.28
CA LEU A 261 6.33 -6.62 19.29
C LEU A 261 6.25 -8.14 19.07
N ASN A 262 5.64 -8.88 20.00
CA ASN A 262 5.39 -10.32 19.88
C ASN A 262 3.94 -10.65 19.55
N ALA A 263 3.06 -9.64 19.56
CA ALA A 263 1.63 -9.79 19.37
C ALA A 263 1.25 -10.09 17.91
N ARG A 264 0.12 -10.80 17.76
CA ARG A 264 -0.44 -11.17 16.47
C ARG A 264 -1.90 -10.73 16.33
N ILE A 265 -2.28 -10.43 15.10
CA ILE A 265 -3.67 -10.28 14.65
C ILE A 265 -3.96 -11.49 13.78
N LEU A 266 -5.00 -12.26 14.12
CA LEU A 266 -5.31 -13.53 13.47
C LEU A 266 -5.77 -13.33 12.03
N TRP A 267 -6.65 -12.36 11.81
CA TRP A 267 -7.19 -11.95 10.51
C TRP A 267 -7.97 -10.64 10.66
N PHE A 268 -8.45 -10.09 9.55
CA PHE A 268 -9.34 -8.92 9.54
C PHE A 268 -10.67 -9.33 8.91
N LYS A 269 -11.78 -9.08 9.62
CA LYS A 269 -13.11 -9.18 9.02
C LYS A 269 -13.23 -8.10 7.96
N LEU A 270 -13.63 -8.49 6.75
CA LEU A 270 -13.84 -7.57 5.65
C LEU A 270 -15.30 -7.10 5.62
N PRO A 271 -15.57 -5.85 5.18
CA PRO A 271 -16.92 -5.43 4.85
C PRO A 271 -17.54 -6.34 3.79
N GLU A 272 -18.86 -6.61 3.88
CA GLU A 272 -19.55 -7.51 2.95
C GLU A 272 -19.41 -7.09 1.48
N GLU A 273 -19.46 -5.77 1.22
CA GLU A 273 -19.26 -5.21 -0.11
C GLU A 273 -17.89 -5.62 -0.69
N TRP A 274 -16.86 -5.60 0.17
CA TRP A 274 -15.49 -5.93 -0.24
C TRP A 274 -15.35 -7.43 -0.44
N ASP A 275 -15.97 -8.23 0.42
CA ASP A 275 -15.92 -9.68 0.32
C ASP A 275 -16.60 -10.18 -0.97
N LYS A 276 -17.72 -9.57 -1.37
CA LYS A 276 -18.39 -9.85 -2.66
C LYS A 276 -17.48 -9.51 -3.85
N HIS A 277 -16.88 -8.32 -3.87
CA HIS A 277 -15.97 -7.91 -4.94
C HIS A 277 -14.71 -8.78 -5.04
N LEU A 278 -14.14 -9.21 -3.90
CA LEU A 278 -13.00 -10.13 -3.87
C LEU A 278 -13.38 -11.53 -4.36
N ALA A 279 -14.54 -12.05 -3.97
CA ALA A 279 -15.04 -13.34 -4.43
C ALA A 279 -15.30 -13.35 -5.95
N ASP A 280 -15.88 -12.27 -6.49
CA ASP A 280 -16.08 -12.13 -7.94
C ASP A 280 -14.76 -11.99 -8.69
N PHE A 281 -13.77 -11.31 -8.10
CA PHE A 281 -12.42 -11.24 -8.64
C PHE A 281 -11.74 -12.63 -8.68
N GLU A 282 -11.86 -13.43 -7.63
CA GLU A 282 -11.33 -14.80 -7.61
C GLU A 282 -11.98 -15.68 -8.68
N LYS A 283 -13.31 -15.58 -8.85
CA LYS A 283 -14.05 -16.26 -9.92
C LYS A 283 -13.57 -15.82 -11.30
N GLN A 284 -13.31 -14.53 -11.52
CA GLN A 284 -12.73 -14.02 -12.77
C GLN A 284 -11.30 -14.52 -13.00
N LYS A 285 -10.45 -14.55 -11.96
CA LYS A 285 -9.08 -15.08 -12.03
C LYS A 285 -9.06 -16.57 -12.38
N LEU A 286 -9.95 -17.37 -11.79
CA LEU A 286 -10.16 -18.78 -12.14
C LEU A 286 -10.62 -18.93 -13.60
N ARG A 287 -11.54 -18.08 -14.08
CA ARG A 287 -11.99 -18.05 -15.48
C ARG A 287 -10.85 -17.69 -16.44
N TYR A 288 -10.03 -16.68 -16.14
CA TYR A 288 -8.86 -16.31 -16.95
C TYR A 288 -7.76 -17.39 -16.91
N SER A 289 -7.49 -17.99 -15.75
CA SER A 289 -6.55 -19.12 -15.61
C SER A 289 -7.02 -20.35 -16.37
N ASN A 290 -8.31 -20.67 -16.33
CA ASN A 290 -8.91 -21.76 -17.10
C ASN A 290 -8.98 -21.45 -18.60
N LYS A 291 -9.22 -20.19 -18.99
CA LYS A 291 -9.11 -19.75 -20.39
C LYS A 291 -7.66 -19.86 -20.89
N ARG A 292 -6.68 -19.54 -20.05
CA ARG A 292 -5.24 -19.69 -20.30
C ARG A 292 -4.78 -21.15 -20.33
N LYS A 293 -5.37 -22.04 -19.52
CA LYS A 293 -5.19 -23.50 -19.60
C LYS A 293 -5.85 -24.10 -20.85
N ARG A 294 -7.02 -23.58 -21.27
CA ARG A 294 -7.67 -23.95 -22.55
C ARG A 294 -6.90 -23.45 -23.78
N THR A 295 -6.31 -22.26 -23.73
CA THR A 295 -5.43 -21.73 -24.81
C THR A 295 -4.00 -22.29 -24.76
N LYS A 296 -3.55 -22.87 -23.64
CA LYS A 296 -2.32 -23.69 -23.56
C LYS A 296 -2.48 -25.13 -24.07
N LYS A 297 -3.58 -25.42 -24.76
CA LYS A 297 -3.79 -26.66 -25.51
C LYS A 297 -3.86 -26.38 -27.03
N LEU A 298 -3.09 -25.41 -27.52
CA LEU A 298 -2.59 -25.50 -28.89
C LEU A 298 -1.60 -26.66 -28.88
N ALA A 299 -1.88 -27.72 -29.64
CA ALA A 299 -1.08 -28.92 -29.70
C ALA A 299 0.40 -28.54 -29.95
N ALA A 300 1.27 -28.83 -28.98
CA ALA A 300 2.71 -28.65 -29.16
C ALA A 300 3.16 -29.60 -30.27
N ILE A 301 3.62 -29.04 -31.39
CA ILE A 301 4.18 -29.83 -32.49
C ILE A 301 5.52 -30.39 -32.02
N CYS A 302 5.73 -31.71 -32.17
CA CYS A 302 6.98 -32.33 -31.78
C CYS A 302 8.10 -32.05 -32.83
N GLY A 303 9.36 -32.08 -32.40
CA GLY A 303 10.51 -31.84 -33.28
C GLY A 303 10.56 -32.74 -34.51
N GLU A 304 10.03 -33.97 -34.39
CA GLU A 304 9.94 -34.94 -35.47
C GLU A 304 8.91 -34.56 -36.55
N GLN A 305 7.76 -33.99 -36.14
CA GLN A 305 6.77 -33.44 -37.07
C GLN A 305 7.34 -32.26 -37.86
N ILE A 306 8.13 -31.40 -37.21
CA ILE A 306 8.81 -30.25 -37.85
C ILE A 306 9.83 -30.74 -38.86
N MET A 307 10.65 -31.74 -38.49
CA MET A 307 11.65 -32.32 -39.39
C MET A 307 11.01 -32.96 -40.60
N THR A 308 9.92 -33.70 -40.40
CA THR A 308 9.17 -34.37 -41.48
C THR A 308 8.55 -33.34 -42.43
N ALA A 309 7.88 -32.32 -41.90
CA ALA A 309 7.29 -31.26 -42.72
C ALA A 309 8.34 -30.48 -43.52
N ARG A 310 9.47 -30.15 -42.90
CA ARG A 310 10.58 -29.49 -43.58
C ARG A 310 11.13 -30.34 -44.72
N LYS A 311 11.33 -31.65 -44.48
CA LYS A 311 11.81 -32.60 -45.52
C LYS A 311 10.80 -32.77 -46.65
N ASN A 312 9.49 -32.82 -46.34
CA ASN A 312 8.44 -32.92 -47.35
C ASN A 312 8.39 -31.70 -48.28
N GLN A 313 8.74 -30.52 -47.76
CA GLN A 313 8.91 -29.29 -48.55
C GLN A 313 10.32 -29.13 -49.15
N GLN A 314 11.18 -30.14 -49.06
CA GLN A 314 12.57 -30.15 -49.56
C GLN A 314 13.44 -28.98 -49.03
N LEU A 315 13.12 -28.46 -47.84
CA LEU A 315 13.86 -27.36 -47.23
C LEU A 315 15.06 -27.89 -46.44
N SER A 316 16.22 -27.27 -46.59
CA SER A 316 17.34 -27.46 -45.65
C SER A 316 17.08 -26.73 -44.33
N GLN A 317 17.74 -27.15 -43.24
CA GLN A 317 17.65 -26.45 -41.95
C GLN A 317 18.06 -24.97 -42.07
N ARG A 318 19.03 -24.67 -42.94
CA ARG A 318 19.49 -23.30 -43.19
C ARG A 318 18.45 -22.47 -43.93
N GLN A 319 17.78 -23.03 -44.94
CA GLN A 319 16.71 -22.33 -45.66
C GLN A 319 15.52 -22.02 -44.76
N LEU A 320 15.07 -23.00 -43.96
CA LEU A 320 13.99 -22.77 -42.99
C LEU A 320 14.39 -21.72 -41.94
N ALA A 321 15.63 -21.74 -41.47
CA ALA A 321 16.15 -20.73 -40.56
C ALA A 321 16.10 -19.32 -41.16
N THR A 322 16.52 -19.16 -42.43
CA THR A 322 16.46 -17.89 -43.15
C THR A 322 15.02 -17.37 -43.29
N MET A 323 14.08 -18.24 -43.65
CA MET A 323 12.65 -17.87 -43.78
C MET A 323 12.04 -17.40 -42.46
N LEU A 324 12.53 -17.89 -41.33
CA LEU A 324 12.05 -17.55 -39.99
C LEU A 324 12.86 -16.41 -39.33
N GLY A 325 13.93 -15.92 -39.98
CA GLY A 325 14.85 -14.95 -39.37
C GLY A 325 15.61 -15.49 -38.16
N LYS A 326 15.91 -16.81 -38.13
CA LYS A 326 16.59 -17.51 -37.02
C LYS A 326 17.90 -18.14 -37.50
N SER A 327 18.70 -18.66 -36.55
CA SER A 327 19.92 -19.40 -36.87
C SER A 327 19.64 -20.85 -37.26
N GLN A 328 20.53 -21.46 -38.06
CA GLN A 328 20.44 -22.89 -38.39
C GLN A 328 20.50 -23.77 -37.13
N SER A 329 21.31 -23.39 -36.14
CA SER A 329 21.43 -24.10 -34.86
C SER A 329 20.09 -24.15 -34.11
N TRP A 330 19.31 -23.08 -34.18
CA TRP A 330 17.98 -23.00 -33.56
C TRP A 330 17.01 -24.04 -34.14
N ILE A 331 17.00 -24.23 -35.47
CA ILE A 331 16.16 -25.25 -36.14
C ILE A 331 16.58 -26.66 -35.72
N ARG A 332 17.89 -26.94 -35.70
CA ARG A 332 18.42 -28.24 -35.28
C ARG A 332 18.09 -28.56 -33.81
N ASP A 333 18.14 -27.56 -32.93
CA ASP A 333 17.88 -27.75 -31.50
C ASP A 333 16.38 -27.98 -31.22
N ILE A 334 15.49 -27.45 -32.08
CA ILE A 334 14.06 -27.75 -32.08
C ILE A 334 13.76 -29.15 -32.62
N GLU A 335 14.33 -29.51 -33.77
CA GLU A 335 14.12 -30.82 -34.40
C GLU A 335 14.63 -31.97 -33.51
N SER A 336 15.70 -31.74 -32.76
CA SER A 336 16.25 -32.71 -31.80
C SER A 336 15.52 -32.73 -30.45
N GLY A 337 14.48 -31.90 -30.27
CA GLY A 337 13.69 -31.83 -29.05
C GLY A 337 14.41 -31.21 -27.85
N ARG A 338 15.63 -30.66 -28.02
CA ARG A 338 16.39 -29.99 -26.97
C ARG A 338 15.81 -28.63 -26.60
N PHE A 339 14.98 -28.05 -27.48
CA PHE A 339 14.35 -26.75 -27.29
C PHE A 339 12.83 -26.83 -27.51
N GLN A 340 12.05 -26.38 -26.53
CA GLN A 340 10.59 -26.28 -26.64
C GLN A 340 10.17 -24.90 -27.19
N LEU A 341 9.47 -24.91 -28.32
CA LEU A 341 8.87 -23.72 -28.92
C LEU A 341 7.80 -23.11 -28.00
N LYS A 342 7.75 -21.78 -27.90
CA LYS A 342 6.75 -21.05 -27.10
C LYS A 342 6.20 -19.84 -27.87
N GLY A 343 4.88 -19.66 -27.84
CA GLY A 343 4.24 -18.42 -28.26
C GLY A 343 4.34 -18.16 -29.77
N GLU A 344 4.85 -16.98 -30.13
CA GLU A 344 4.88 -16.45 -31.50
C GLU A 344 5.77 -17.29 -32.46
N ASP A 345 6.90 -17.81 -31.98
CA ASP A 345 7.81 -18.64 -32.79
C ASP A 345 7.14 -19.95 -33.25
N GLN A 346 6.20 -20.50 -32.46
CA GLN A 346 5.45 -21.70 -32.84
C GLN A 346 4.45 -21.40 -33.96
N MET A 347 3.77 -20.25 -33.89
CA MET A 347 2.79 -19.85 -34.92
C MET A 347 3.49 -19.54 -36.25
N LEU A 348 4.62 -18.85 -36.20
CA LEU A 348 5.39 -18.49 -37.39
C LEU A 348 5.93 -19.74 -38.09
N LEU A 349 6.42 -20.72 -37.33
CA LEU A 349 6.90 -22.00 -37.85
C LEU A 349 5.76 -22.89 -38.38
N GLN A 350 4.59 -22.91 -37.73
CA GLN A 350 3.40 -23.59 -38.21
C GLN A 350 2.91 -23.03 -39.54
N ASN A 351 2.88 -21.70 -39.68
CA ASN A 351 2.46 -21.03 -40.91
C ASN A 351 3.41 -21.31 -42.06
N VAL A 352 4.73 -21.25 -41.83
CA VAL A 352 5.74 -21.51 -42.87
C VAL A 352 5.72 -22.98 -43.34
N LEU A 353 5.53 -23.92 -42.41
CA LEU A 353 5.51 -25.35 -42.73
C LEU A 353 4.12 -25.88 -43.10
N GLY A 354 3.08 -25.04 -43.12
CA GLY A 354 1.70 -25.46 -43.42
C GLY A 354 1.12 -26.45 -42.42
N LEU A 355 1.56 -26.40 -41.16
CA LEU A 355 1.16 -27.31 -40.07
C LEU A 355 -0.02 -26.78 -39.22
N GLY A 356 -0.71 -25.74 -39.69
CA GLY A 356 -1.87 -25.14 -39.02
C GLY A 356 -3.20 -25.67 -39.55
N GLY A 357 -4.06 -26.10 -38.63
CA GLY A 357 -5.51 -26.27 -38.81
C GLY A 357 -6.25 -25.32 -37.89
#